data_AF-A0A5B9WMT1-F1
#
_entry.id   AF-A0A5B9WMT1-F1
#
_cell.length_a   1.000
_cell.length_b   1.000
_cell.length_c   1.000
_cell.angle_alpha   90.00
_cell.angle_beta   90.00
_cell.angle_gamma   90.00
#
_symmetry.space_group_name_H-M   'P 1'
#
loop_
_entity.id
_entity.type
_entity.pdbx_description
1 polymer ?
#
loop_
_entity_poly.entity_id
_entity_poly.type
_entity_poly.pdbx_seq_one_letter_code
_entity_poly.pdbx_strand_id
1 'polypeptide(L)' 'MKIFLLPALLLGIILVSLSYFSATYNWIWNDVFVVLGFVGYTLIISAIAYFLICLLDRRFDDLSK' A
#
# COMPACT_ATOMS: atom_id res chain seq x y z
N MET A 1 -3.46 10.64 -12.90
CA MET A 1 -2.65 9.96 -11.86
C MET A 1 -3.40 8.90 -11.03
N LYS A 2 -4.75 8.85 -11.01
CA LYS A 2 -5.52 7.84 -10.23
C LYS A 2 -5.33 6.37 -10.66
N ILE A 3 -5.01 6.11 -11.92
CA ILE A 3 -4.88 4.75 -12.47
C ILE A 3 -3.73 3.95 -11.85
N PHE A 4 -2.66 4.59 -11.39
CA PHE A 4 -1.53 3.90 -10.75
C PHE A 4 -1.75 3.63 -9.26
N LEU A 5 -2.73 4.29 -8.63
CA LEU A 5 -2.99 4.17 -7.20
C LEU A 5 -3.67 2.84 -6.85
N LEU A 6 -4.63 2.42 -7.68
CA LEU A 6 -5.33 1.15 -7.56
C LEU A 6 -4.41 -0.08 -7.66
N PRO A 7 -3.57 -0.23 -8.70
CA PRO A 7 -2.66 -1.37 -8.80
C PRO A 7 -1.61 -1.35 -7.69
N ALA A 8 -1.09 -0.18 -7.28
CA ALA A 8 -0.13 -0.10 -6.17
C ALA A 8 -0.73 -0.61 -4.84
N LEU A 9 -1.99 -0.25 -4.57
CA LEU A 9 -2.71 -0.71 -3.38
C LEU A 9 -2.98 -2.22 -3.44
N LEU A 10 -3.40 -2.73 -4.60
CA LEU A 10 -3.68 -4.15 -4.81
C LEU A 10 -2.40 -5.00 -4.70
N LEU A 11 -1.29 -4.52 -5.27
CA LEU A 11 0.02 -5.17 -5.19
C LEU A 11 0.54 -5.17 -3.74
N GLY A 12 0.34 -4.07 -3.00
CA GLY A 12 0.65 -4.01 -1.58
C GLY A 12 -0.14 -5.03 -0.74
N ILE A 13 -1.44 -5.20 -1.00
CA ILE A 13 -2.27 -6.21 -0.33
C ILE A 13 -1.75 -7.63 -0.61
N ILE A 14 -1.40 -7.93 -1.86
CA ILE A 14 -0.86 -9.24 -2.23
C ILE A 14 0.45 -9.52 -1.48
N LEU A 15 1.37 -8.55 -1.44
CA LEU A 15 2.67 -8.69 -0.76
C LEU A 15 2.51 -8.92 0.75
N VAL A 16 1.62 -8.17 1.40
CA VAL A 16 1.29 -8.36 2.83
C VAL A 16 0.67 -9.73 3.07
N SER A 17 -0.25 -10.16 2.22
CA SER A 17 -0.91 -11.47 2.35
C SER A 17 0.11 -12.60 2.17
N LEU A 18 1.04 -12.46 1.24
CA LEU A 18 2.10 -13.43 0.98
C LEU A 18 3.08 -13.54 2.15
N SER A 19 3.42 -12.40 2.77
CA SER A 19 4.21 -12.36 3.99
C SER A 19 3.53 -13.12 5.14
N TYR A 20 2.24 -12.84 5.38
CA TYR A 20 1.47 -13.56 6.40
C TYR A 20 1.41 -15.07 6.14
N PHE A 21 1.23 -15.47 4.89
CA PHE A 21 1.21 -16.87 4.50
C PHE A 21 2.57 -17.55 4.73
N SER A 22 3.66 -16.90 4.33
CA SER A 22 5.01 -17.43 4.53
C SER A 22 5.35 -17.67 6.01
N ALA A 23 4.89 -16.79 6.89
CA ALA A 23 5.06 -16.91 8.33
C ALA A 23 4.19 -18.05 8.91
N THR A 24 2.95 -18.18 8.43
CA THR A 24 2.00 -19.22 8.90
C THR A 24 2.46 -20.63 8.52
N TYR A 25 2.98 -20.80 7.30
CA TYR A 25 3.42 -22.11 6.78
C TYR A 25 4.91 -22.35 6.97
N ASN A 26 5.59 -21.50 7.73
CA ASN A 26 7.01 -21.60 8.09
C ASN A 26 7.92 -21.87 6.88
N TRP A 27 7.77 -21.04 5.85
CA TRP A 27 8.53 -21.19 4.61
C TRP A 27 10.04 -20.99 4.85
N ILE A 28 10.86 -21.76 4.13
CA ILE A 28 12.34 -21.69 4.22
C ILE A 28 12.87 -20.26 3.98
N TRP A 29 12.17 -19.47 3.18
CA TRP A 29 12.55 -18.10 2.80
C TRP A 29 11.73 -17.03 3.55
N ASN A 30 11.18 -17.35 4.73
CA ASN A 30 10.30 -16.47 5.49
C ASN A 30 10.86 -15.04 5.66
N ASP A 31 12.15 -14.90 5.96
CA ASP A 31 12.80 -13.58 6.13
C ASP A 31 12.64 -12.68 4.89
N VAL A 32 12.74 -13.26 3.69
CA VAL A 32 12.55 -12.52 2.43
C VAL A 32 11.09 -12.08 2.27
N PHE A 33 10.15 -12.95 2.61
CA PHE A 33 8.73 -12.64 2.54
C PHE A 33 8.28 -11.63 3.61
N VAL A 34 8.92 -11.59 4.78
CA VAL A 34 8.72 -10.54 5.79
C VAL A 34 9.12 -9.17 5.24
N VAL A 35 10.28 -9.08 4.58
CA VAL A 35 10.71 -7.83 3.92
C VAL A 35 9.75 -7.44 2.79
N LEU A 36 9.29 -8.40 1.98
CA LEU A 36 8.26 -8.16 0.96
C LEU A 36 6.95 -7.64 1.57
N GLY A 37 6.53 -8.18 2.71
CA GLY A 37 5.38 -7.68 3.47
C GLY A 37 5.55 -6.23 3.92
N PHE A 38 6.74 -5.88 4.44
CA PHE A 38 7.06 -4.50 4.82
C PHE A 38 7.00 -3.53 3.63
N VAL A 39 7.51 -3.93 2.47
CA VAL A 39 7.37 -3.16 1.22
C VAL A 39 5.90 -3.01 0.85
N GLY A 40 5.11 -4.08 0.99
CA GLY A 40 3.66 -4.06 0.77
C GLY A 40 2.93 -3.04 1.65
N TYR A 41 3.21 -3.01 2.96
CA TYR A 41 2.66 -2.02 3.87
C TYR A 41 3.07 -0.59 3.49
N THR A 42 4.33 -0.39 3.09
CA THR A 42 4.85 0.92 2.68
C THR A 42 4.11 1.44 1.44
N LEU A 43 3.82 0.57 0.47
CA LEU A 43 3.01 0.91 -0.71
C LEU A 43 1.57 1.28 -0.35
N ILE A 44 0.93 0.51 0.54
CA ILE A 44 -0.45 0.79 0.99
C ILE A 44 -0.50 2.15 1.69
N ILE A 45 0.40 2.42 2.63
CA ILE A 45 0.43 3.69 3.38
C ILE A 45 0.69 4.85 2.42
N SER A 46 1.62 4.71 1.48
CA SER A 46 1.93 5.74 0.49
C SER A 46 0.73 6.04 -0.43
N ALA A 47 0.01 5.01 -0.87
CA ALA A 47 -1.20 5.16 -1.68
C ALA A 47 -2.30 5.90 -0.93
N ILE A 48 -2.52 5.57 0.35
CA ILE A 48 -3.50 6.25 1.21
C ILE A 48 -3.08 7.70 1.47
N ALA A 49 -1.81 7.95 1.77
CA ALA A 49 -1.29 9.30 2.00
C ALA A 49 -1.48 10.18 0.76
N TYR A 50 -1.13 9.68 -0.43
CA TYR A 50 -1.34 10.42 -1.68
C TYR A 50 -2.83 10.68 -1.95
N PHE A 51 -3.68 9.69 -1.67
CA PHE A 51 -5.13 9.87 -1.79
C PHE A 51 -5.66 10.96 -0.84
N LEU A 52 -5.20 10.99 0.41
CA LEU A 52 -5.55 12.02 1.38
C LEU A 52 -5.09 13.41 0.95
N ILE A 53 -3.86 13.54 0.44
CA ILE A 53 -3.32 14.81 -0.06
C ILE A 53 -4.16 15.33 -1.23
N CYS A 54 -4.46 14.48 -2.22
CA CYS A 54 -5.33 14.86 -3.33
C CYS A 54 -6.75 15.25 -2.87
N LEU A 55 -7.27 14.59 -1.83
CA LEU A 55 -8.58 14.92 -1.28
C LEU A 55 -8.54 16.27 -0.57
N LEU A 56 -7.50 16.52 0.23
CA LEU A 56 -7.31 17.78 0.94
C LEU A 56 -7.14 18.96 -0.02
N ASP A 57 -6.30 18.80 -1.04
CA ASP A 57 -6.05 19.80 -2.08
C ASP A 57 -7.35 20.20 -2.79
N ARG A 58 -8.13 19.21 -3.24
CA ARG A 58 -9.44 19.46 -3.85
C ARG A 58 -10.41 20.18 -2.91
N ARG A 59 -10.40 19.83 -1.62
CA ARG A 59 -11.30 20.45 -0.63
C ARG A 59 -10.90 21.89 -0.29
N PHE A 60 -9.61 22.21 -0.35
CA PHE A 60 -9.13 23.59 -0.21
C PHE A 60 -9.53 24.45 -1.40
N ASP A 61 -9.43 23.93 -2.63
CA ASP A 61 -9.89 24.62 -3.84
C ASP A 61 -11.40 24.95 -3.79
N ASP A 62 -12.22 24.02 -3.31
CA ASP A 62 -13.68 24.22 -3.16
C ASP A 62 -14.03 25.29 -2.09
N LEU A 63 -13.15 25.52 -1.10
CA LEU A 63 -13.35 26.51 -0.03
C LEU A 63 -12.86 27.92 -0.40
N SER A 64 -12.02 28.04 -1.43
CA SER A 64 -11.48 29.32 -1.91
C SER A 64 -12.40 30.04 -2.91
N LYS A 65 -13.49 29.39 -3.36
CA LYS A 65 -14.52 29.95 -4.24
C LYS A 65 -15.71 30.48 -3.45
#